data_AF-A0A0M6WVB4-F1
#
_entry.id   AF-A0A0M6WVB4-F1
#
_cell.length_a   1.000
_cell.length_b   1.000
_cell.length_c   1.000
_cell.angle_alpha   90.00
_cell.angle_beta   90.00
_cell.angle_gamma   90.00
#
_symmetry.space_group_name_H-M   'P 1'
#
loop_
_entity.id
_entity.type
_entity.pdbx_description
1 polymer ?
#
loop_
_entity_poly.entity_id
_entity_poly.type
_entity_poly.pdbx_seq_one_letter_code
_entity_poly.pdbx_strand_id
1 'polypeptide(L)'
;MNVYWDCYQGYSLQNDKDERARFTFTEIEKAYYVEKYSDHVDGQNERNRKARHYDRVKTIDAILENNKTCPEETLLQLGNMDGAVSADVLAQVSAEYFEEFNRRYGSHVHILDWALHLDEATPHIHERHVFDAVNQYGELCPQQDKALEELGFELPKPNEKKGKYNNRKMVFDEECRKLFISICQNHGLTIDVEPVYGGASYLEKQDFIIMNQKKRIEEKQAVLDGLVMKIEDVNAVIERCL
;
A
#
# COMPACT_ATOMS: atom_id res chain seq x y z
N MET A 1 -14.63 14.56 -3.29
CA MET A 1 -13.93 14.77 -4.58
C MET A 1 -12.54 14.22 -4.40
N ASN A 2 -12.12 13.29 -5.25
CA ASN A 2 -10.83 12.66 -5.10
C ASN A 2 -9.71 13.66 -5.36
N VAL A 3 -8.61 13.50 -4.64
CA VAL A 3 -7.41 14.33 -4.75
C VAL A 3 -6.29 13.45 -5.26
N TYR A 4 -5.57 13.92 -6.26
CA TYR A 4 -4.44 13.23 -6.86
C TYR A 4 -3.18 14.08 -6.68
N TRP A 5 -2.04 13.43 -6.61
CA TRP A 5 -0.73 14.06 -6.64
C TRP A 5 0.26 13.18 -7.38
N ASP A 6 1.18 13.79 -8.10
CA ASP A 6 2.33 13.10 -8.68
C ASP A 6 3.59 13.97 -8.61
N CYS A 7 4.75 13.32 -8.71
CA CYS A 7 6.06 13.93 -8.52
C CYS A 7 6.45 14.95 -9.60
N TYR A 8 5.70 15.05 -10.70
CA TYR A 8 5.97 16.00 -11.80
C TYR A 8 4.96 17.14 -11.89
N GLN A 9 3.67 16.85 -11.71
CA GLN A 9 2.58 17.81 -11.89
C GLN A 9 2.03 18.35 -10.57
N GLY A 10 2.36 17.72 -9.43
CA GLY A 10 1.87 18.11 -8.12
C GLY A 10 0.38 17.79 -7.95
N TYR A 11 -0.34 18.61 -7.17
CA TYR A 11 -1.75 18.34 -6.83
C TYR A 11 -2.69 18.55 -8.02
N SER A 12 -3.64 17.65 -8.17
CA SER A 12 -4.65 17.68 -9.22
C SER A 12 -6.01 17.16 -8.72
N LEU A 13 -7.11 17.78 -9.17
CA LEU A 13 -8.49 17.37 -8.86
C LEU A 13 -9.19 16.75 -10.05
N GLN A 14 -10.08 15.77 -9.84
CA GLN A 14 -10.74 15.00 -10.92
C GLN A 14 -11.41 15.83 -12.05
N ASN A 15 -11.88 17.06 -11.77
CA ASN A 15 -12.64 17.91 -12.69
C ASN A 15 -11.93 19.23 -13.08
N ASP A 16 -10.63 19.31 -12.89
CA ASP A 16 -9.88 20.51 -13.24
C ASP A 16 -9.90 20.71 -14.76
N LYS A 17 -10.36 21.89 -15.20
CA LYS A 17 -10.60 22.21 -16.62
C LYS A 17 -9.38 22.79 -17.32
N ASP A 18 -8.27 22.97 -16.60
CA ASP A 18 -7.04 23.52 -17.18
C ASP A 18 -6.36 22.48 -18.10
N GLU A 19 -6.30 22.81 -19.39
CA GLU A 19 -5.83 22.01 -20.53
C GLU A 19 -4.34 21.60 -20.50
N ARG A 20 -3.66 21.65 -19.34
CA ARG A 20 -2.36 20.98 -19.24
C ARG A 20 -2.61 19.49 -19.49
N ALA A 21 -1.85 18.89 -20.40
CA ALA A 21 -1.87 17.45 -20.63
C ALA A 21 -1.60 16.76 -19.28
N ARG A 22 -2.66 16.28 -18.64
CA ARG A 22 -2.57 15.50 -17.43
C ARG A 22 -2.11 14.12 -17.82
N PHE A 23 -0.94 13.77 -17.35
CA PHE A 23 -0.44 12.42 -17.51
C PHE A 23 -1.17 11.53 -16.50
N THR A 24 -1.48 10.33 -16.93
CA THR A 24 -1.95 9.27 -16.03
C THR A 24 -0.81 8.84 -15.10
N PHE A 25 -1.13 8.24 -13.94
CA PHE A 25 -0.10 7.68 -13.06
C PHE A 25 0.83 6.72 -13.78
N THR A 26 0.31 5.88 -14.69
CA THR A 26 1.16 5.01 -15.53
C THR A 26 2.13 5.79 -16.41
N GLU A 27 1.72 6.93 -16.97
CA GLU A 27 2.61 7.80 -17.76
C GLU A 27 3.64 8.52 -16.87
N ILE A 28 3.25 8.94 -15.66
CA ILE A 28 4.15 9.51 -14.65
C ILE A 28 5.21 8.49 -14.22
N GLU A 29 4.80 7.29 -13.81
CA GLU A 29 5.70 6.20 -13.42
C GLU A 29 6.67 5.87 -14.56
N LYS A 30 6.15 5.79 -15.80
CA LYS A 30 6.99 5.55 -16.98
C LYS A 30 7.98 6.70 -17.22
N ALA A 31 7.53 7.95 -17.13
CA ALA A 31 8.40 9.10 -17.27
C ALA A 31 9.52 9.09 -16.21
N TYR A 32 9.19 8.75 -14.96
CA TYR A 32 10.17 8.60 -13.88
C TYR A 32 11.21 7.53 -14.19
N TYR A 33 10.78 6.35 -14.63
CA TYR A 33 11.72 5.27 -14.94
C TYR A 33 12.60 5.60 -16.14
N VAL A 34 12.04 6.23 -17.18
CA VAL A 34 12.82 6.72 -18.32
C VAL A 34 13.85 7.75 -17.84
N GLU A 35 13.46 8.73 -17.03
CA GLU A 35 14.35 9.78 -16.57
C GLU A 35 15.48 9.22 -15.67
N LYS A 36 15.14 8.36 -14.70
CA LYS A 36 16.08 7.93 -13.66
C LYS A 36 16.87 6.67 -13.99
N TYR A 37 16.31 5.77 -14.81
CA TYR A 37 16.86 4.40 -14.97
C TYR A 37 17.23 4.03 -16.42
N SER A 38 17.15 4.94 -17.39
CA SER A 38 17.57 4.65 -18.77
C SER A 38 19.04 4.26 -18.86
N ASP A 39 19.94 4.97 -18.16
CA ASP A 39 21.38 4.64 -18.14
C ASP A 39 21.63 3.21 -17.64
N HIS A 40 20.88 2.78 -16.61
CA HIS A 40 20.94 1.41 -16.12
C HIS A 40 20.48 0.40 -17.17
N VAL A 41 19.35 0.65 -17.83
CA VAL A 41 18.82 -0.23 -18.87
C VAL A 41 19.81 -0.35 -20.03
N ASP A 42 20.31 0.77 -20.52
CA ASP A 42 21.22 0.81 -21.66
C ASP A 42 22.55 0.13 -21.33
N GLY A 43 23.12 0.44 -20.17
CA GLY A 43 24.34 -0.20 -19.68
C GLY A 43 24.17 -1.72 -19.51
N GLN A 44 23.07 -2.16 -18.89
CA GLN A 44 22.78 -3.58 -18.72
C GLN A 44 22.59 -4.28 -20.07
N ASN A 45 21.87 -3.66 -20.98
CA ASN A 45 21.63 -4.18 -22.32
C ASN A 45 22.92 -4.27 -23.15
N GLU A 46 23.78 -3.27 -23.09
CA GLU A 46 25.08 -3.30 -23.76
C GLU A 46 25.95 -4.46 -23.25
N ARG A 47 26.01 -4.64 -21.92
CA ARG A 47 26.72 -5.76 -21.30
C ARG A 47 26.13 -7.12 -21.72
N ASN A 48 24.81 -7.24 -21.73
CA ASN A 48 24.14 -8.46 -22.17
C ASN A 48 24.43 -8.78 -23.65
N ARG A 49 24.41 -7.79 -24.54
CA ARG A 49 24.77 -7.95 -25.96
C ARG A 49 26.23 -8.39 -26.12
N LYS A 50 27.17 -7.76 -25.41
CA LYS A 50 28.60 -8.15 -25.39
C LYS A 50 28.80 -9.60 -24.94
N ALA A 51 28.03 -10.04 -23.95
CA ALA A 51 28.01 -11.42 -23.46
C ALA A 51 27.18 -12.39 -24.34
N ARG A 52 26.59 -11.91 -25.45
CA ARG A 52 25.70 -12.67 -26.36
C ARG A 52 24.42 -13.20 -25.71
N HIS A 53 23.96 -12.56 -24.64
CA HIS A 53 22.70 -12.83 -23.94
C HIS A 53 21.57 -11.92 -24.44
N TYR A 54 21.19 -12.05 -25.71
CA TYR A 54 20.17 -11.19 -26.34
C TYR A 54 18.78 -11.37 -25.72
N ASP A 55 18.49 -12.54 -25.17
CA ASP A 55 17.27 -12.87 -24.42
C ASP A 55 17.12 -12.06 -23.12
N ARG A 56 18.20 -11.45 -22.64
CA ARG A 56 18.22 -10.67 -21.39
C ARG A 56 18.16 -9.16 -21.61
N VAL A 57 18.04 -8.71 -22.85
CA VAL A 57 17.86 -7.29 -23.17
C VAL A 57 16.45 -6.87 -22.76
N LYS A 58 16.35 -5.77 -22.00
CA LYS A 58 15.08 -5.27 -21.44
C LYS A 58 14.75 -3.87 -21.92
N THR A 59 13.47 -3.53 -21.89
CA THR A 59 12.97 -2.16 -22.05
C THR A 59 12.65 -1.57 -20.68
N ILE A 60 12.39 -0.25 -20.62
CA ILE A 60 11.87 0.39 -19.41
C ILE A 60 10.52 -0.24 -19.00
N ASP A 61 9.63 -0.48 -19.96
CA ASP A 61 8.35 -1.15 -19.69
C ASP A 61 8.56 -2.53 -19.03
N ALA A 62 9.53 -3.31 -19.50
CA ALA A 62 9.86 -4.60 -18.89
C ALA A 62 10.46 -4.50 -17.48
N ILE A 63 11.01 -3.35 -17.09
CA ILE A 63 11.42 -3.08 -15.70
C ILE A 63 10.21 -2.66 -14.86
N LEU A 64 9.33 -1.81 -15.39
CA LEU A 64 8.09 -1.38 -14.73
C LEU A 64 7.12 -2.54 -14.46
N GLU A 65 7.02 -3.51 -15.37
CA GLU A 65 6.14 -4.68 -15.22
C GLU A 65 6.74 -5.78 -14.32
N ASN A 66 8.02 -5.67 -13.97
CA ASN A 66 8.70 -6.70 -13.20
C ASN A 66 8.44 -6.52 -11.70
N ASN A 67 7.91 -7.55 -11.06
CA ASN A 67 7.55 -7.55 -9.63
C ASN A 67 8.68 -7.24 -8.63
N LYS A 68 9.94 -7.20 -9.06
CA LYS A 68 11.07 -6.81 -8.20
C LYS A 68 11.49 -5.36 -8.36
N THR A 69 10.99 -4.69 -9.40
CA THR A 69 11.43 -3.36 -9.81
C THR A 69 10.28 -2.42 -10.12
N CYS A 70 9.04 -2.89 -10.17
CA CYS A 70 7.85 -2.05 -10.25
C CYS A 70 7.70 -1.18 -8.99
N PRO A 71 7.02 -0.03 -9.05
CA PRO A 71 6.68 0.72 -7.86
C PRO A 71 5.77 -0.12 -6.96
N GLU A 72 6.01 -0.04 -5.65
CA GLU A 72 5.19 -0.66 -4.63
C GLU A 72 4.00 0.24 -4.29
N GLU A 73 2.88 -0.38 -3.89
CA GLU A 73 1.69 0.35 -3.45
C GLU A 73 1.52 0.24 -1.92
N THR A 74 1.31 1.38 -1.27
CA THR A 74 0.90 1.48 0.13
C THR A 74 -0.54 1.98 0.22
N LEU A 75 -1.38 1.25 0.95
CA LEU A 75 -2.74 1.69 1.29
C LEU A 75 -2.76 2.35 2.66
N LEU A 76 -3.10 3.64 2.74
CA LEU A 76 -3.32 4.35 3.99
C LEU A 76 -4.82 4.52 4.24
N GLN A 77 -5.31 4.01 5.37
CA GLN A 77 -6.71 4.11 5.78
C GLN A 77 -6.80 4.26 7.29
N LEU A 78 -7.67 5.16 7.76
CA LEU A 78 -7.92 5.40 9.18
C LEU A 78 -9.37 5.08 9.54
N GLY A 79 -9.58 3.86 10.01
CA GLY A 79 -10.89 3.31 10.34
C GLY A 79 -11.33 2.21 9.37
N ASN A 80 -12.61 1.88 9.42
CA ASN A 80 -13.22 0.83 8.61
C ASN A 80 -14.70 1.17 8.31
N MET A 81 -15.47 0.19 7.82
CA MET A 81 -16.88 0.39 7.47
C MET A 81 -17.78 0.77 8.68
N ASP A 82 -17.37 0.46 9.90
CA ASP A 82 -18.12 0.73 11.13
C ASP A 82 -17.82 2.13 11.70
N GLY A 83 -16.74 2.76 11.23
CA GLY A 83 -16.35 4.11 11.63
C GLY A 83 -14.98 4.48 11.08
N ALA A 84 -14.89 5.67 10.50
CA ALA A 84 -13.65 6.22 9.94
C ALA A 84 -13.51 7.71 10.27
N VAL A 85 -12.27 8.19 10.26
CA VAL A 85 -12.00 9.61 10.41
C VAL A 85 -12.53 10.38 9.20
N SER A 86 -12.71 11.69 9.36
CA SER A 86 -13.08 12.54 8.24
C SER A 86 -11.96 12.64 7.20
N ALA A 87 -12.34 12.95 5.97
CA ALA A 87 -11.41 13.10 4.84
C ALA A 87 -10.33 14.16 5.09
N ASP A 88 -10.67 15.25 5.76
CA ASP A 88 -9.74 16.33 6.10
C ASP A 88 -8.69 15.87 7.11
N VAL A 89 -9.07 15.07 8.10
CA VAL A 89 -8.13 14.49 9.08
C VAL A 89 -7.18 13.52 8.40
N LEU A 90 -7.69 12.61 7.55
CA LEU A 90 -6.84 11.69 6.79
C LEU A 90 -5.87 12.47 5.89
N ALA A 91 -6.34 13.50 5.19
CA ALA A 91 -5.48 14.32 4.33
C ALA A 91 -4.37 15.03 5.11
N GLN A 92 -4.67 15.60 6.29
CA GLN A 92 -3.67 16.27 7.14
C GLN A 92 -2.61 15.30 7.66
N VAL A 93 -3.06 14.17 8.22
CA VAL A 93 -2.16 13.12 8.73
C VAL A 93 -1.27 12.57 7.62
N SER A 94 -1.85 12.27 6.44
CA SER A 94 -1.09 11.74 5.31
C SER A 94 -0.12 12.76 4.72
N ALA A 95 -0.47 14.04 4.67
CA ALA A 95 0.45 15.08 4.22
C ALA A 95 1.69 15.18 5.12
N GLU A 96 1.52 15.21 6.45
CA GLU A 96 2.64 15.19 7.40
C GLU A 96 3.44 13.89 7.30
N TYR A 97 2.77 12.75 7.12
CA TYR A 97 3.42 11.47 6.91
C TYR A 97 4.31 11.47 5.67
N PHE A 98 3.82 11.96 4.53
CA PHE A 98 4.61 12.02 3.30
C PHE A 98 5.80 12.98 3.41
N GLU A 99 5.65 14.11 4.11
CA GLU A 99 6.75 15.02 4.39
C GLU A 99 7.85 14.35 5.25
N GLU A 100 7.45 13.73 6.37
CA GLU A 100 8.39 13.02 7.24
C GLU A 100 9.01 11.79 6.56
N PHE A 101 8.23 11.07 5.75
CA PHE A 101 8.71 9.94 4.96
C PHE A 101 9.78 10.39 3.97
N ASN A 102 9.51 11.45 3.20
CA ASN A 102 10.48 11.98 2.25
C ASN A 102 11.73 12.54 2.96
N ARG A 103 11.56 13.20 4.11
CA ARG A 103 12.68 13.69 4.92
C ARG A 103 13.59 12.57 5.43
N ARG A 104 13.03 11.40 5.77
CA ARG A 104 13.77 10.26 6.33
C ARG A 104 14.34 9.33 5.27
N TYR A 105 13.61 9.12 4.18
CA TYR A 105 13.86 8.03 3.24
C TYR A 105 14.04 8.51 1.79
N GLY A 106 13.78 9.78 1.49
CA GLY A 106 13.79 10.36 0.15
C GLY A 106 15.13 10.36 -0.57
N SER A 107 16.22 9.93 0.08
CA SER A 107 17.48 9.67 -0.62
C SER A 107 17.45 8.39 -1.46
N HIS A 108 16.55 7.45 -1.14
CA HIS A 108 16.46 6.12 -1.77
C HIS A 108 15.03 5.60 -1.97
N VAL A 109 14.01 6.26 -1.43
CA VAL A 109 12.60 5.88 -1.58
C VAL A 109 11.81 7.08 -2.06
N HIS A 110 11.23 6.96 -3.26
CA HIS A 110 10.62 8.09 -3.96
C HIS A 110 9.15 7.81 -4.22
N ILE A 111 8.27 8.62 -3.61
CA ILE A 111 6.85 8.60 -3.91
C ILE A 111 6.64 9.19 -5.30
N LEU A 112 6.06 8.41 -6.20
CA LEU A 112 5.81 8.78 -7.59
C LEU A 112 4.45 9.43 -7.74
N ASP A 113 3.45 8.85 -7.10
CA ASP A 113 2.07 9.30 -7.15
C ASP A 113 1.25 8.81 -5.95
N TRP A 114 0.15 9.50 -5.68
CA TRP A 114 -0.88 8.99 -4.77
C TRP A 114 -2.27 9.56 -5.08
N ALA A 115 -3.30 8.81 -4.71
CA ALA A 115 -4.71 9.22 -4.85
C ALA A 115 -5.47 9.03 -3.54
N LEU A 116 -6.10 10.11 -3.06
CA LEU A 116 -7.09 10.09 -1.98
C LEU A 116 -8.48 9.86 -2.56
N HIS A 117 -9.03 8.68 -2.29
CA HIS A 117 -10.37 8.25 -2.68
C HIS A 117 -11.38 8.63 -1.60
N LEU A 118 -12.39 9.42 -1.98
CA LEU A 118 -13.50 9.85 -1.13
C LEU A 118 -14.86 9.32 -1.61
N ASP A 119 -14.86 8.58 -2.71
CA ASP A 119 -16.02 8.00 -3.38
C ASP A 119 -16.30 6.54 -2.98
N GLU A 120 -15.44 5.96 -2.14
CA GLU A 120 -15.63 4.62 -1.55
C GLU A 120 -16.21 4.67 -0.12
N ALA A 121 -16.52 3.50 0.45
CA ALA A 121 -17.14 3.37 1.77
C ALA A 121 -16.30 3.95 2.92
N THR A 122 -14.98 4.04 2.74
CA THR A 122 -14.04 4.58 3.72
C THR A 122 -12.99 5.41 2.98
N PRO A 123 -12.71 6.65 3.40
CA PRO A 123 -11.61 7.43 2.84
C PRO A 123 -10.28 6.69 2.96
N HIS A 124 -9.54 6.58 1.86
CA HIS A 124 -8.24 5.92 1.83
C HIS A 124 -7.34 6.50 0.75
N ILE A 125 -6.03 6.28 0.89
CA ILE A 125 -5.01 6.72 -0.06
C ILE A 125 -4.30 5.50 -0.63
N HIS A 126 -4.23 5.43 -1.96
CA HIS A 126 -3.26 4.58 -2.66
C HIS A 126 -2.03 5.43 -2.94
N GLU A 127 -0.89 5.05 -2.38
CA GLU A 127 0.41 5.69 -2.60
C GLU A 127 1.33 4.73 -3.34
N ARG A 128 2.10 5.23 -4.32
CA ARG A 128 3.05 4.42 -5.08
C ARG A 128 4.45 4.98 -4.98
N HIS A 129 5.42 4.16 -4.56
CA HIS A 129 6.83 4.54 -4.47
C HIS A 129 7.77 3.52 -5.08
N VAL A 130 8.97 3.97 -5.43
CA VAL A 130 10.08 3.13 -5.88
C VAL A 130 11.28 3.24 -4.96
N PHE A 131 12.01 2.14 -4.80
CA PHE A 131 13.29 2.08 -4.11
C PHE A 131 14.43 2.06 -5.10
N ASP A 132 15.42 2.94 -4.96
CA ASP A 132 16.60 2.94 -5.83
C ASP A 132 17.93 3.05 -5.08
N ALA A 133 18.95 2.50 -5.72
CA ALA A 133 20.33 2.59 -5.28
C ALA A 133 21.27 2.52 -6.47
N VAL A 134 22.47 3.07 -6.28
CA VAL A 134 23.52 3.05 -7.31
C VAL A 134 24.13 1.65 -7.37
N ASN A 135 24.17 1.05 -8.56
CA ASN A 135 24.76 -0.27 -8.75
C ASN A 135 26.30 -0.19 -8.83
N GLN A 136 26.97 -1.35 -8.92
CA GLN A 136 28.43 -1.44 -9.02
C GLN A 136 29.06 -0.74 -10.25
N TYR A 137 28.25 -0.37 -11.24
CA TYR A 137 28.66 0.36 -12.45
C TYR A 137 28.42 1.86 -12.35
N GLY A 138 27.92 2.37 -11.22
CA GLY A 138 27.61 3.78 -11.03
C GLY A 138 26.25 4.21 -11.60
N GLU A 139 25.39 3.26 -12.01
CA GLU A 139 24.07 3.56 -12.57
C GLU A 139 23.00 3.45 -11.48
N LEU A 140 22.11 4.43 -11.39
CA LEU A 140 20.94 4.38 -10.50
C LEU A 140 19.93 3.38 -11.06
N CYS A 141 19.39 2.51 -10.19
CA CYS A 141 18.40 1.53 -10.62
C CYS A 141 17.51 1.04 -9.47
N PRO A 142 16.29 0.56 -9.80
CA PRO A 142 15.35 0.10 -8.80
C PRO A 142 15.87 -1.16 -8.09
N GLN A 143 16.18 -1.02 -6.80
CA GLN A 143 16.80 -2.08 -5.99
C GLN A 143 16.45 -1.94 -4.50
N GLN A 144 15.29 -2.45 -4.09
CA GLN A 144 14.77 -2.34 -2.73
C GLN A 144 15.75 -2.70 -1.61
N ASP A 145 16.31 -3.91 -1.62
CA ASP A 145 17.13 -4.34 -0.50
C ASP A 145 18.43 -3.54 -0.37
N LYS A 146 18.95 -3.03 -1.50
CA LYS A 146 20.16 -2.22 -1.52
C LYS A 146 19.86 -0.80 -1.02
N ALA A 147 18.77 -0.21 -1.48
CA ALA A 147 18.25 1.06 -0.98
C ALA A 147 18.07 1.03 0.55
N LEU A 148 17.43 -0.01 1.07
CA LEU A 148 17.22 -0.17 2.51
C LEU A 148 18.52 -0.41 3.28
N GLU A 149 19.48 -1.13 2.69
CA GLU A 149 20.82 -1.27 3.28
C GLU A 149 21.54 0.07 3.38
N GLU A 150 21.49 0.90 2.34
CA GLU A 150 22.12 2.23 2.32
C GLU A 150 21.43 3.22 3.27
N LEU A 151 20.12 3.07 3.48
CA LEU A 151 19.37 3.77 4.53
C LEU A 151 19.68 3.28 5.96
N GLY A 152 20.49 2.23 6.12
CA GLY A 152 20.91 1.72 7.42
C GLY A 152 19.93 0.72 8.06
N PHE A 153 18.97 0.17 7.30
CA PHE A 153 18.11 -0.89 7.82
C PHE A 153 18.87 -2.22 7.92
N GLU A 154 18.79 -2.84 9.08
CA GLU A 154 19.35 -4.17 9.32
C GLU A 154 18.34 -5.28 8.99
N LEU A 155 18.84 -6.50 8.88
CA LEU A 155 17.97 -7.68 8.86
C LEU A 155 17.33 -7.86 10.25
N PRO A 156 16.06 -8.29 10.35
CA PRO A 156 15.45 -8.65 11.63
C PRO A 156 16.31 -9.62 12.44
N LYS A 157 17.02 -10.50 11.74
CA LYS A 157 18.01 -11.42 12.30
C LYS A 157 19.35 -11.24 11.55
N PRO A 158 20.25 -10.37 12.05
CA PRO A 158 21.51 -10.02 11.37
C PRO A 158 22.44 -11.21 11.14
N ASN A 159 22.38 -12.22 12.01
CA ASN A 159 23.23 -13.41 11.95
C ASN A 159 22.65 -14.53 11.05
N GLU A 160 21.44 -14.38 10.51
CA GLU A 160 20.81 -15.35 9.62
C GLU A 160 20.85 -14.86 8.17
N LYS A 161 20.79 -15.81 7.21
CA LYS A 161 20.73 -15.46 5.79
C LYS A 161 19.45 -14.66 5.48
N LYS A 162 19.56 -13.74 4.53
CA LYS A 162 18.41 -13.05 3.96
C LYS A 162 17.41 -14.06 3.36
N GLY A 163 16.12 -13.82 3.58
CA GLY A 163 15.05 -14.65 3.04
C GLY A 163 13.67 -13.99 3.18
N LYS A 164 12.62 -14.74 2.83
CA LYS A 164 11.23 -14.26 2.88
C LYS A 164 10.83 -13.69 4.25
N TYR A 165 11.34 -14.28 5.33
CA TYR A 165 11.05 -13.90 6.72
C TYR A 165 12.23 -13.23 7.44
N ASN A 166 13.26 -12.86 6.68
CA ASN A 166 14.44 -12.15 7.20
C ASN A 166 14.94 -11.22 6.10
N ASN A 167 14.26 -10.08 5.95
CA ASN A 167 14.58 -9.06 4.95
C ASN A 167 14.41 -7.67 5.57
N ARG A 168 15.13 -6.68 5.04
CA ARG A 168 15.13 -5.30 5.55
C ARG A 168 13.78 -4.62 5.41
N LYS A 169 12.99 -5.03 4.41
CA LYS A 169 11.65 -4.48 4.16
C LYS A 169 10.71 -4.69 5.35
N MET A 170 10.85 -5.80 6.07
CA MET A 170 10.10 -6.03 7.32
C MET A 170 10.36 -4.95 8.37
N VAL A 171 11.62 -4.54 8.55
CA VAL A 171 12.01 -3.50 9.51
C VAL A 171 11.57 -2.13 9.00
N PHE A 172 11.75 -1.86 7.70
CA PHE A 172 11.25 -0.63 7.08
C PHE A 172 9.74 -0.45 7.24
N ASP A 173 8.95 -1.48 6.94
CA ASP A 173 7.48 -1.43 7.06
C ASP A 173 7.03 -1.27 8.52
N GLU A 174 7.78 -1.83 9.47
CA GLU A 174 7.54 -1.61 10.90
C GLU A 174 7.80 -0.16 11.29
N GLU A 175 8.91 0.44 10.85
CA GLU A 175 9.23 1.84 11.13
C GLU A 175 8.26 2.82 10.46
N CYS A 176 7.86 2.57 9.21
CA CYS A 176 6.81 3.34 8.52
C CYS A 176 5.49 3.28 9.28
N ARG A 177 5.09 2.10 9.79
CA ARG A 177 3.88 1.95 10.60
C ARG A 177 3.99 2.74 11.92
N LYS A 178 5.13 2.66 12.62
CA LYS A 178 5.37 3.43 13.85
C LYS A 178 5.31 4.93 13.59
N LEU A 179 5.88 5.39 12.49
CA LEU A 179 5.82 6.79 12.06
C LEU A 179 4.39 7.23 11.77
N PHE A 180 3.63 6.45 11.01
CA PHE A 180 2.24 6.79 10.71
C PHE A 180 1.37 6.83 11.97
N ILE A 181 1.53 5.85 12.87
CA ILE A 181 0.82 5.81 14.16
C ILE A 181 1.18 7.01 15.04
N SER A 182 2.46 7.39 15.12
CA SER A 182 2.87 8.53 15.95
C SER A 182 2.30 9.85 15.43
N ILE A 183 2.25 10.02 14.10
CA ILE A 183 1.59 11.18 13.48
C ILE A 183 0.08 11.16 13.80
N CYS A 184 -0.60 10.02 13.65
CA CYS A 184 -2.01 9.92 14.02
C CYS A 184 -2.27 10.35 15.48
N GLN A 185 -1.41 9.92 16.41
CA GLN A 185 -1.50 10.27 17.83
C GLN A 185 -1.26 11.77 18.07
N ASN A 186 -0.32 12.39 17.34
CA ASN A 186 -0.08 13.85 17.40
C ASN A 186 -1.30 14.66 16.91
N HIS A 187 -2.08 14.09 15.98
CA HIS A 187 -3.36 14.65 15.52
C HIS A 187 -4.55 14.31 16.44
N GLY A 188 -4.28 13.73 17.62
CA GLY A 188 -5.31 13.43 18.63
C GLY A 188 -6.11 12.17 18.36
N LEU A 189 -5.66 11.29 17.46
CA LEU A 189 -6.33 10.03 17.17
C LEU A 189 -5.90 8.93 18.14
N THR A 190 -6.88 8.20 18.68
CA THR A 190 -6.65 6.96 19.43
C THR A 190 -6.56 5.80 18.45
N ILE A 191 -5.37 5.26 18.25
CA ILE A 191 -5.11 4.11 17.37
C ILE A 191 -4.94 2.86 18.21
N ASP A 192 -5.62 1.78 17.84
CA ASP A 192 -5.35 0.46 18.40
C ASP A 192 -4.02 -0.05 17.83
N VAL A 193 -3.03 -0.21 18.70
CA VAL A 193 -1.64 -0.50 18.33
C VAL A 193 -1.37 -2.01 18.33
N GLU A 194 -2.27 -2.86 18.86
CA GLU A 194 -2.04 -4.31 18.82
C GLU A 194 -2.14 -4.83 17.38
N PRO A 195 -1.01 -5.18 16.74
CA PRO A 195 -1.07 -5.73 15.40
C PRO A 195 -1.59 -7.16 15.53
N VAL A 196 -2.72 -7.46 14.87
CA VAL A 196 -3.25 -8.82 14.82
C VAL A 196 -2.33 -9.68 13.94
N TYR A 197 -1.28 -10.23 14.54
CA TYR A 197 -0.39 -11.19 13.89
C TYR A 197 -0.97 -12.60 13.99
N GLY A 198 -1.32 -13.18 12.84
CA GLY A 198 -1.70 -14.58 12.71
C GLY A 198 -3.19 -14.88 12.90
N GLY A 199 -4.08 -14.32 12.08
CA GLY A 199 -5.50 -14.68 12.16
C GLY A 199 -6.44 -14.16 11.07
N ALA A 200 -6.08 -13.08 10.37
CA ALA A 200 -6.54 -12.88 9.01
C ALA A 200 -5.31 -13.10 8.15
N SER A 201 -5.21 -14.25 7.48
CA SER A 201 -4.43 -14.32 6.25
C SER A 201 -4.76 -13.07 5.46
N TYR A 202 -3.79 -12.35 4.91
CA TYR A 202 -4.04 -11.25 3.98
C TYR A 202 -5.16 -11.67 3.02
N LEU A 203 -6.39 -11.22 3.28
CA LEU A 203 -7.56 -11.59 2.50
C LEU A 203 -7.65 -10.47 1.48
N GLU A 204 -7.59 -10.84 0.19
CA GLU A 204 -7.94 -9.92 -0.88
C GLU A 204 -9.30 -9.26 -0.57
N LYS A 205 -9.56 -8.05 -1.08
CA LYS A 205 -10.79 -7.28 -0.79
C LYS A 205 -12.05 -8.16 -0.87
N GLN A 206 -12.10 -9.06 -1.85
CA GLN A 206 -13.20 -10.03 -2.04
C GLN A 206 -13.30 -11.06 -0.91
N ASP A 207 -12.18 -11.61 -0.46
CA ASP A 207 -12.16 -12.60 0.61
C ASP A 207 -12.56 -11.98 1.97
N PHE A 208 -12.13 -10.74 2.23
CA PHE A 208 -12.57 -9.99 3.42
C PHE A 208 -14.08 -9.71 3.37
N ILE A 209 -14.61 -9.33 2.20
CA ILE A 209 -16.05 -9.15 1.99
C ILE A 209 -16.80 -10.45 2.26
N ILE A 210 -16.33 -11.58 1.71
CA ILE A 210 -16.97 -12.90 1.89
C ILE A 210 -16.95 -13.30 3.36
N MET A 211 -15.84 -13.10 4.07
CA MET A 211 -15.73 -13.43 5.48
C MET A 211 -16.69 -12.60 6.33
N ASN A 212 -16.78 -11.29 6.10
CA ASN A 212 -17.74 -10.42 6.78
C ASN A 212 -19.20 -10.79 6.45
N GLN A 213 -19.49 -11.14 5.20
CA GLN A 213 -20.82 -11.62 4.81
C GLN A 213 -21.19 -12.91 5.53
N LYS A 214 -20.26 -13.88 5.63
CA LYS A 214 -20.47 -15.11 6.39
C LYS A 214 -20.76 -14.84 7.86
N LYS A 215 -19.97 -13.97 8.49
CA LYS A 215 -20.18 -13.59 9.90
C LYS A 215 -21.56 -12.96 10.11
N ARG A 216 -21.99 -12.05 9.23
CA ARG A 216 -23.34 -11.45 9.29
C ARG A 216 -24.45 -12.47 9.05
N ILE A 217 -24.22 -13.48 8.21
CA ILE A 217 -25.17 -14.58 8.00
C ILE A 217 -25.27 -15.42 9.28
N GLU A 218 -24.16 -15.77 9.91
CA GLU A 218 -24.14 -16.53 11.17
C GLU A 218 -24.86 -15.77 12.31
N GLU A 219 -24.59 -14.47 12.46
CA GLU A 219 -25.28 -13.61 13.44
C GLU A 219 -26.80 -13.59 13.18
N LYS A 220 -27.22 -13.42 11.92
CA LYS A 220 -28.64 -13.44 11.55
C LYS A 220 -29.27 -14.82 11.74
N GLN A 221 -28.52 -15.90 11.48
CA GLN A 221 -28.99 -17.26 11.70
C GLN A 221 -29.24 -17.52 13.19
N ALA A 222 -28.32 -17.09 14.07
CA ALA A 222 -28.51 -17.21 15.51
C ALA A 222 -29.75 -16.43 16.02
N VAL A 223 -30.01 -15.25 15.46
CA VAL A 223 -31.24 -14.50 15.76
C VAL A 223 -32.48 -15.24 15.27
N LEU A 224 -32.43 -15.82 14.07
CA LEU A 224 -33.54 -16.59 13.50
C LEU A 224 -33.83 -17.85 14.34
N ASP A 225 -32.81 -18.61 14.71
CA ASP A 225 -32.94 -19.81 15.55
C ASP A 225 -33.58 -19.46 16.90
N GLY A 226 -33.15 -18.35 17.52
CA GLY A 226 -33.75 -17.84 18.75
C GLY A 226 -35.21 -17.41 18.61
N LEU A 227 -35.61 -16.90 17.44
CA LEU A 227 -37.02 -16.58 17.15
C LEU A 227 -37.85 -17.84 16.91
N VAL A 228 -37.29 -18.85 16.23
CA VAL A 228 -37.94 -20.15 16.01
C VAL A 228 -38.25 -20.83 17.35
N MET A 229 -37.29 -20.90 18.26
CA MET A 229 -37.51 -21.46 19.61
C MET A 229 -38.65 -20.75 20.35
N LYS A 230 -38.73 -19.42 20.27
CA LYS A 230 -39.82 -18.65 20.91
C LYS A 230 -41.19 -18.95 20.29
N ILE A 231 -41.24 -19.16 18.97
CA ILE A 231 -42.48 -19.54 18.27
C ILE A 231 -42.90 -20.95 18.70
N GLU A 232 -41.96 -21.89 18.82
CA GLU A 232 -42.23 -23.25 19.31
C GLU A 232 -42.76 -23.24 20.75
N ASP A 233 -42.15 -22.44 21.64
CA ASP A 233 -42.64 -22.27 23.02
C ASP A 233 -44.06 -21.70 23.06
N VAL A 234 -44.35 -20.68 22.23
CA VAL A 234 -45.69 -20.09 22.14
C VAL A 234 -46.70 -21.09 21.60
N ASN A 235 -46.35 -21.87 20.58
CA ASN A 235 -47.22 -22.91 20.03
C ASN A 235 -47.51 -24.01 21.05
N ALA A 236 -46.51 -24.44 21.82
CA ALA A 236 -46.69 -25.42 22.90
C ALA A 236 -47.60 -24.90 24.03
N VAL A 237 -47.58 -23.60 24.31
CA VAL A 237 -48.52 -22.97 25.25
C VAL A 237 -49.94 -22.94 24.67
N ILE A 238 -50.09 -22.58 23.39
CA ILE A 238 -51.40 -22.58 22.71
C ILE A 238 -52.02 -23.98 22.69
N GLU A 239 -51.24 -25.02 22.37
CA GLU A 239 -51.71 -26.42 22.38
C GLU A 239 -52.13 -26.91 23.77
N ARG A 240 -51.57 -26.37 24.85
CA ARG A 240 -51.98 -26.68 26.22
C ARG A 240 -53.20 -25.88 26.69
N CYS A 241 -53.57 -24.82 25.96
CA CYS A 241 -54.72 -23.98 26.24
C CYS A 241 -55.96 -24.32 25.37
N LEU A 242 -55.82 -25.26 24.42
CA LEU A 242 -56.90 -25.87 23.64
C LEU A 242 -57.34 -27.19 24.29
#